data_AF-A0A1G3G4L8-F1
#
_entry.id   AF-A0A1G3G4L8-F1
#
_cell.length_a   1.000
_cell.length_b   1.000
_cell.length_c   1.000
_cell.angle_alpha   90.00
_cell.angle_beta   90.00
_cell.angle_gamma   90.00
#
_symmetry.space_group_name_H-M   'P 1'
#
loop_
_entity.id
_entity.type
_entity.pdbx_description
1 polymer ?
#
loop_
_entity_poly.entity_id
_entity_poly.type
_entity_poly.pdbx_seq_one_letter_code
_entity_poly.pdbx_strand_id
1 'polypeptide(L)'
;MPKGTGGESWLKQFRRLKQPLGLPRLDAGEYLLEAMFRLGPTCSNGLADVARDWPEIEAFARVTGRISEPWECELLYDMCRGYHEAREAGKDPLAMPPAEAAKPKAA
;
A
#
# COMPACT_ATOMS: atom_id res chain seq x y z
N MET A 1 4.83 21.22 -5.29
CA MET A 1 4.33 20.86 -6.63
C MET A 1 5.44 20.19 -7.44
N PRO A 2 5.19 19.07 -8.14
CA PRO A 2 6.18 18.42 -8.98
C PRO A 2 6.63 19.35 -10.12
N LYS A 3 7.93 19.54 -10.31
CA LYS A 3 8.47 20.40 -11.38
C LYS A 3 8.17 19.79 -12.76
N GLY A 4 7.63 20.59 -13.68
CA GLY A 4 7.49 20.24 -15.10
C GLY A 4 6.11 19.74 -15.57
N THR A 5 5.05 19.77 -14.75
CA THR A 5 3.72 19.27 -15.14
C THR A 5 2.67 20.37 -15.43
N GLY A 6 3.06 21.64 -15.50
CA GLY A 6 2.11 22.74 -15.78
C GLY A 6 0.97 22.87 -14.75
N GLY A 7 1.14 22.32 -13.53
CA GLY A 7 0.10 22.27 -12.50
C GLY A 7 -0.82 21.05 -12.58
N GLU A 8 -0.64 20.15 -13.56
CA GLU A 8 -1.39 18.89 -13.61
C GLU A 8 -0.80 17.84 -12.66
N SER A 9 -1.69 17.15 -11.94
CA SER A 9 -1.37 15.93 -11.19
C SER A 9 -0.85 14.84 -12.13
N TRP A 10 0.19 14.12 -11.72
CA TRP A 10 0.77 13.02 -12.49
C TRP A 10 -0.28 11.96 -12.86
N LEU A 11 -1.15 11.57 -11.94
CA LEU A 11 -2.29 10.68 -12.21
C LEU A 11 -3.19 11.18 -13.34
N LYS A 12 -3.49 12.49 -13.34
CA LYS A 12 -4.34 13.14 -14.33
C LYS A 12 -3.68 13.13 -15.71
N GLN A 13 -2.36 13.34 -15.75
CA GLN A 13 -1.57 13.23 -16.98
C GLN A 13 -1.58 11.80 -17.54
N PHE A 14 -1.36 10.77 -16.71
CA PHE A 14 -1.35 9.37 -17.16
C PHE A 14 -2.72 8.92 -17.67
N ARG A 15 -3.81 9.27 -16.98
CA ARG A 15 -5.19 9.02 -17.45
C ARG A 15 -5.48 9.69 -18.79
N ARG A 16 -5.06 10.95 -18.96
CA ARG A 16 -5.23 11.72 -20.20
C ARG A 16 -4.46 11.10 -21.36
N LEU A 17 -3.19 10.74 -21.13
CA LEU A 17 -2.31 10.18 -22.14
C LEU A 17 -2.52 8.66 -22.37
N LYS A 18 -3.42 8.03 -21.60
CA LYS A 18 -3.63 6.57 -21.57
C LYS A 18 -2.32 5.79 -21.40
N GLN A 19 -1.37 6.38 -20.67
CA GLN A 19 -0.09 5.74 -20.39
C GLN A 19 -0.24 4.81 -19.19
N PRO A 20 0.43 3.64 -19.19
CA PRO A 20 0.47 2.78 -18.02
C PRO A 20 1.14 3.53 -16.87
N LEU A 21 0.63 3.41 -15.64
CA LEU A 21 1.08 4.15 -14.45
C LEU A 21 2.59 4.01 -14.10
N GLY A 22 3.36 3.23 -14.85
CA GLY A 22 4.78 3.03 -14.55
C GLY A 22 5.01 2.45 -13.15
N LEU A 23 4.01 1.77 -12.59
CA LEU A 23 4.18 1.02 -11.35
C LEU A 23 5.26 -0.05 -11.58
N PRO A 24 6.10 -0.32 -10.58
CA PRO A 24 7.08 -1.39 -10.71
C PRO A 24 6.35 -2.69 -11.07
N ARG A 25 6.87 -3.38 -12.09
CA ARG A 25 6.40 -4.72 -12.39
C ARG A 25 6.83 -5.62 -11.22
N LEU A 26 5.86 -6.30 -10.61
CA LEU A 26 6.16 -7.26 -9.57
C LEU A 26 6.63 -8.56 -10.25
N ASP A 27 7.82 -9.03 -9.88
CA ASP A 27 8.33 -10.32 -10.35
C ASP A 27 7.68 -11.49 -9.59
N ALA A 28 7.23 -11.25 -8.36
CA ALA A 28 6.54 -12.20 -7.50
C ALA A 28 5.72 -11.47 -6.42
N GLY A 29 4.95 -12.22 -5.61
CA GLY A 29 4.30 -11.69 -4.40
C GLY A 29 2.99 -10.94 -4.61
N GLU A 30 2.43 -10.91 -5.83
CA GLU A 30 1.16 -10.20 -6.10
C GLU A 30 -0.01 -10.71 -5.25
N TYR A 31 -0.02 -12.02 -4.93
CA TYR A 31 -1.02 -12.62 -4.03
C TYR A 31 -0.98 -12.03 -2.61
N LEU A 32 0.13 -11.42 -2.18
CA LEU A 32 0.23 -10.79 -0.87
C LEU A 32 -0.64 -9.53 -0.78
N LEU A 33 -0.88 -8.84 -1.90
CA LEU A 33 -1.84 -7.74 -1.94
C LEU A 33 -3.26 -8.25 -1.67
N GLU A 34 -3.66 -9.35 -2.34
CA GLU A 34 -4.96 -9.99 -2.09
C GLU A 34 -5.05 -10.49 -0.64
N ALA A 35 -3.99 -11.13 -0.13
CA ALA A 35 -3.92 -11.62 1.25
C ALA A 35 -4.08 -10.48 2.26
N MET A 36 -3.36 -9.38 2.08
CA MET A 36 -3.45 -8.19 2.94
C MET A 36 -4.88 -7.63 2.97
N PHE A 37 -5.53 -7.48 1.81
CA PHE A 37 -6.90 -6.96 1.78
C PHE A 37 -7.94 -7.93 2.35
N ARG A 38 -7.71 -9.25 2.28
CA ARG A 38 -8.54 -10.26 2.96
C ARG A 38 -8.34 -10.28 4.47
N LEU A 39 -7.10 -10.15 4.93
CA LEU A 39 -6.75 -9.99 6.35
C LEU A 39 -7.36 -8.70 6.93
N GLY A 40 -7.44 -7.66 6.09
CA GLY A 40 -7.78 -6.30 6.48
C GLY A 40 -6.53 -5.60 7.06
N PRO A 41 -5.93 -4.63 6.36
CA PRO A 41 -4.62 -4.07 6.74
C PRO A 41 -4.62 -3.29 8.07
N THR A 42 -5.80 -2.94 8.56
CA THR A 42 -6.01 -2.17 9.78
C THR A 42 -7.15 -2.74 10.60
N CYS A 43 -7.09 -2.59 11.93
CA CYS A 43 -8.16 -2.94 12.85
C CYS A 43 -8.36 -1.86 13.91
N SER A 44 -9.51 -1.88 14.58
CA SER A 44 -9.74 -1.00 15.73
C SER A 44 -9.22 -1.67 17.01
N ASN A 45 -8.48 -0.91 17.82
CA ASN A 45 -8.11 -1.32 19.19
C ASN A 45 -9.05 -0.73 20.27
N GLY A 46 -10.20 -0.18 19.86
CA GLY A 46 -11.16 0.50 20.74
C GLY A 46 -10.90 2.00 20.94
N LEU A 47 -9.68 2.49 20.71
CA LEU A 47 -9.33 3.91 20.80
C LEU A 47 -9.03 4.52 19.41
N ALA A 48 -8.32 3.78 18.57
CA ALA A 48 -7.92 4.19 17.24
C ALA A 48 -7.92 3.00 16.28
N ASP A 49 -7.84 3.31 14.99
CA ASP A 49 -7.42 2.32 14.00
C ASP A 49 -5.91 2.13 14.14
N VAL A 50 -5.46 0.88 14.06
CA VAL A 50 -4.05 0.48 14.07
C VAL A 50 -3.79 -0.48 12.93
N ALA A 51 -2.54 -0.60 12.49
CA ALA A 51 -2.12 -1.65 11.56
C ALA A 51 -2.34 -3.04 12.19
N ARG A 52 -2.55 -4.06 11.36
CA ARG A 52 -2.50 -5.45 11.84
C ARG A 52 -1.12 -5.81 12.34
N ASP A 53 -1.09 -6.61 13.41
CA ASP A 53 0.12 -7.02 14.10
C ASP A 53 0.31 -8.54 13.98
N TRP A 54 1.44 -9.03 14.49
CA TRP A 54 1.86 -10.42 14.41
C TRP A 54 0.79 -11.47 14.79
N PRO A 55 0.00 -11.29 15.87
CA PRO A 55 -0.99 -12.30 16.25
C PRO A 55 -2.04 -12.57 15.17
N GLU A 56 -2.54 -11.53 14.50
CA GLU A 56 -3.53 -11.71 13.45
C GLU A 56 -2.92 -12.21 12.14
N ILE A 57 -1.69 -11.80 11.84
CA ILE A 57 -0.96 -12.30 10.68
C ILE A 57 -0.67 -13.80 10.83
N GLU A 58 -0.20 -14.23 12.01
CA GLU A 58 0.02 -15.65 12.33
C GLU A 58 -1.27 -16.45 12.22
N ALA A 59 -2.35 -15.97 12.84
CA ALA A 59 -3.63 -16.65 12.79
C ALA A 59 -4.16 -16.76 11.36
N PHE A 60 -4.05 -15.70 10.56
CA PHE A 60 -4.45 -15.69 9.16
C PHE A 60 -3.62 -16.65 8.31
N ALA A 61 -2.29 -16.63 8.47
CA ALA A 61 -1.38 -17.54 7.78
C ALA A 61 -1.76 -19.00 8.07
N ARG A 62 -1.90 -19.33 9.35
CA ARG A 62 -2.21 -20.69 9.82
C ARG A 62 -3.57 -21.19 9.37
N VAL A 63 -4.60 -20.35 9.38
CA VAL A 63 -5.98 -20.75 9.01
C VAL A 63 -6.15 -20.85 7.49
N THR A 64 -5.53 -19.95 6.74
CA THR A 64 -5.78 -19.86 5.29
C THR A 64 -4.79 -20.65 4.45
N GLY A 65 -3.58 -20.91 4.95
CA GLY A 65 -2.49 -21.50 4.18
C GLY A 65 -2.03 -20.65 2.99
N ARG A 66 -2.46 -19.38 2.92
CA ARG A 66 -2.09 -18.44 1.83
C ARG A 66 -0.70 -17.86 2.00
N ILE A 67 -0.18 -17.94 3.22
CA ILE A 67 1.11 -17.44 3.65
C ILE A 67 1.86 -18.66 4.17
N SER A 68 2.90 -19.04 3.44
CA SER A 68 3.65 -20.29 3.59
C SER A 68 5.06 -20.09 4.11
N GLU A 69 5.63 -18.91 3.91
CA GLU A 69 7.02 -18.60 4.18
C GLU A 69 7.14 -17.46 5.22
N PRO A 70 8.15 -17.51 6.11
CA PRO A 70 8.32 -16.47 7.14
C PRO A 70 8.46 -15.05 6.58
N TRP A 71 9.16 -14.88 5.46
CA TRP A 71 9.36 -13.57 4.84
C TRP A 71 8.04 -12.95 4.33
N GLU A 72 7.04 -13.76 4.02
CA GLU A 72 5.72 -13.28 3.59
C GLU A 72 4.96 -12.69 4.78
N CYS A 73 5.12 -13.26 5.99
CA CYS A 73 4.57 -12.70 7.21
C CYS A 73 5.25 -11.36 7.55
N GLU A 74 6.58 -11.28 7.43
CA GLU A 74 7.34 -10.03 7.59
C GLU A 74 6.89 -8.98 6.59
N LEU A 75 6.74 -9.36 5.31
CA LEU A 75 6.29 -8.42 4.28
C LEU A 75 4.84 -7.98 4.51
N LEU A 76 3.93 -8.87 4.92
CA LEU A 76 2.56 -8.50 5.27
C LEU A 76 2.51 -7.52 6.44
N TYR A 77 3.36 -7.71 7.44
CA TYR A 77 3.49 -6.80 8.58
C TYR A 77 3.87 -5.39 8.10
N ASP A 78 4.92 -5.29 7.29
CA ASP A 78 5.38 -4.01 6.73
C ASP A 78 4.34 -3.37 5.82
N MET A 79 3.64 -4.16 5.00
CA MET A 79 2.57 -3.69 4.14
C MET A 79 1.40 -3.10 4.93
N CYS A 80 0.95 -3.78 6.00
CA CYS A 80 -0.13 -3.30 6.86
C CYS A 80 0.26 -1.99 7.55
N ARG A 81 1.50 -1.89 8.05
CA ARG A 81 2.02 -0.67 8.65
C ARG A 81 2.10 0.49 7.66
N GLY A 82 2.71 0.26 6.49
CA GLY A 82 2.81 1.30 5.45
C GLY A 82 1.44 1.77 4.96
N TYR A 83 0.47 0.86 4.85
CA TYR A 83 -0.91 1.22 4.54
C TYR A 83 -1.53 2.11 5.63
N HIS A 84 -1.39 1.73 6.90
CA HIS A 84 -1.92 2.50 8.03
C HIS A 84 -1.29 3.89 8.11
N GLU A 85 0.04 3.98 8.03
CA GLU A 85 0.79 5.24 8.06
C GLU A 85 0.36 6.19 6.94
N ALA A 86 0.25 5.68 5.70
CA ALA A 86 -0.21 6.48 4.57
C ALA A 86 -1.68 6.92 4.72
N ARG A 87 -2.53 6.06 5.29
CA ARG A 87 -3.94 6.37 5.57
C ARG A 87 -4.08 7.45 6.64
N GLU A 88 -3.31 7.36 7.73
CA GLU A 88 -3.30 8.38 8.79
C GLU A 88 -2.75 9.71 8.28
N ALA A 89 -1.64 9.69 7.53
CA ALA A 89 -1.11 10.89 6.89
C ALA A 89 -2.14 11.56 5.97
N GLY A 90 -2.94 10.76 5.26
CA GLY A 90 -4.02 11.25 4.39
C GLY A 90 -5.19 11.94 5.12
N LYS A 91 -5.24 11.92 6.45
CA LYS A 91 -6.21 12.70 7.22
C LYS A 91 -5.88 14.19 7.24
N ASP A 92 -4.63 14.57 6.98
CA ASP A 92 -4.24 15.97 6.76
C ASP A 92 -4.75 16.42 5.38
N PRO A 93 -5.61 17.45 5.29
CA PRO A 93 -6.09 17.97 4.01
C PRO A 93 -4.99 18.48 3.07
N LEU A 94 -3.80 18.80 3.60
CA LEU A 94 -2.64 19.24 2.85
C LEU A 94 -1.71 18.08 2.45
N ALA A 95 -2.01 16.85 2.87
CA ALA A 95 -1.22 15.69 2.50
C ALA A 95 -1.25 15.47 0.99
N MET A 96 -0.06 15.19 0.44
CA MET A 96 0.05 14.82 -0.95
C MET A 96 -0.51 13.40 -1.15
N PRO A 97 -1.40 13.18 -2.12
CA PRO A 97 -1.89 11.83 -2.43
C PRO A 97 -0.71 10.88 -2.75
N PRO A 98 -0.76 9.60 -2.31
CA PRO A 98 0.35 8.66 -2.54
C PRO A 98 0.78 8.54 -4.00
N ALA A 99 -0.18 8.57 -4.91
CA ALA A 99 0.08 8.51 -6.34
C ALA A 99 0.71 9.79 -6.93
N GLU A 100 0.73 10.90 -6.19
CA GLU A 100 1.50 12.10 -6.56
C GLU A 100 2.91 12.10 -5.96
N ALA A 101 3.10 11.45 -4.81
CA ALA A 101 4.40 11.25 -4.19
C ALA A 101 5.26 10.21 -4.96
N ALA A 102 4.62 9.15 -5.46
CA ALA A 102 5.27 8.01 -6.08
C ALA A 102 5.56 8.18 -7.59
N LYS A 103 6.03 9.34 -8.05
CA LYS A 103 6.55 9.43 -9.43
C LYS A 103 7.71 8.43 -9.54
N PRO A 104 7.62 7.36 -10.34
CA PRO A 104 8.74 6.44 -10.49
C PRO A 104 9.93 7.26 -11.03
N LYS A 105 11.11 7.10 -10.40
CA LYS A 105 12.34 7.59 -11.02
C LYS A 105 12.44 6.90 -12.37
N ALA A 106 12.60 7.67 -13.44
CA ALA A 106 12.92 7.10 -14.74
C ALA A 106 14.20 6.27 -14.55
N ALA A 107 14.11 4.97 -14.87
CA ALA A 107 15.26 4.10 -14.97
C ALA A 107 16.19 4.58 -16.08
#